data_AF-E6V8W1-F1
#
_entry.id   AF-E6V8W1-F1
#
_cell.length_a   1.000
_cell.length_b   1.000
_cell.length_c   1.000
_cell.angle_alpha   90.00
_cell.angle_beta   90.00
_cell.angle_gamma   90.00
#
_symmetry.space_group_name_H-M   'P 1'
#
loop_
_entity.id
_entity.type
_entity.pdbx_description
1 polymer ?
#
loop_
_entity_poly.entity_id
_entity_poly.type
_entity_poly.pdbx_seq_one_letter_code
_entity_poly.pdbx_strand_id
1 'polypeptide(L)' 'MSKATRTARQLQEILIERIESLPGLAGQVTDVHLGGVRWTDGGEGGPTWTVPILRDRDQHRPDIARVIKQAQMEFDLDED' A
#
# COMPACT_ATOMS: atom_id res chain seq x y z
N MET A 1 6.80 -3.55 19.51
CA MET A 1 7.74 -2.55 18.94
C MET A 1 6.92 -1.62 18.08
N SER A 2 7.19 -0.32 18.10
CA SER A 2 6.54 0.64 17.19
C SER A 2 6.94 0.32 15.74
N LYS A 3 6.01 0.51 14.79
CA LYS A 3 6.30 0.31 13.36
C LYS A 3 7.33 1.34 12.89
N ALA A 4 8.00 1.03 11.78
CA ALA A 4 8.90 2.00 11.17
C ALA A 4 8.09 3.06 10.40
N THR A 5 8.47 4.33 10.50
CA THR A 5 7.79 5.40 9.75
C THR A 5 8.36 5.56 8.35
N ARG A 6 7.52 5.83 7.35
CA ARG A 6 7.91 6.08 5.96
C ARG A 6 7.05 7.17 5.34
N THR A 7 7.63 7.99 4.47
CA THR A 7 6.84 8.96 3.71
C THR A 7 5.90 8.26 2.73
N ALA A 8 4.86 8.95 2.28
CA ALA A 8 3.92 8.39 1.29
C ALA A 8 4.64 7.89 0.03
N ARG A 9 5.67 8.62 -0.41
CA ARG A 9 6.49 8.25 -1.56
C ARG A 9 7.27 6.95 -1.32
N GLN A 10 7.92 6.83 -0.16
CA GLN A 10 8.69 5.62 0.17
C GLN A 10 7.78 4.41 0.30
N LEU A 11 6.61 4.56 0.93
CA LEU A 11 5.62 3.48 1.00
C LEU A 11 5.13 3.07 -0.40
N GLN A 12 4.88 4.05 -1.28
CA GLN A 12 4.50 3.77 -2.65
C GLN A 12 5.59 2.99 -3.40
N GLU A 13 6.85 3.40 -3.30
CA GLU A 13 7.99 2.71 -3.92
C GLU A 13 8.14 1.26 -3.39
N ILE A 14 8.05 1.06 -2.06
CA ILE A 14 8.08 -0.26 -1.43
C ILE A 14 6.93 -1.14 -1.94
N LEU A 15 5.72 -0.60 -2.02
CA LEU A 15 4.56 -1.35 -2.49
C LEU A 15 4.69 -1.75 -3.96
N ILE A 16 5.20 -0.85 -4.81
CA ILE A 16 5.46 -1.14 -6.23
C ILE A 16 6.46 -2.29 -6.35
N GLU A 17 7.62 -2.20 -5.70
CA GLU A 17 8.65 -3.24 -5.75
C GLU A 17 8.10 -4.61 -5.32
N ARG A 18 7.37 -4.64 -4.20
CA ARG A 18 6.76 -5.88 -3.69
C ARG A 18 5.70 -6.44 -4.65
N ILE A 19 4.86 -5.58 -5.23
CA ILE A 19 3.84 -6.00 -6.20
C ILE A 19 4.47 -6.52 -7.48
N GLU A 20 5.50 -5.86 -8.01
CA GLU A 20 6.19 -6.29 -9.24
C GLU A 20 6.92 -7.62 -9.06
N SER A 21 7.32 -7.97 -7.83
CA SER A 21 7.89 -9.28 -7.51
C SER A 21 6.88 -10.44 -7.58
N LEU A 22 5.57 -10.14 -7.61
CA LEU A 22 4.53 -11.17 -7.69
C LEU A 22 4.38 -11.73 -9.11
N PRO A 23 4.11 -13.04 -9.26
CA PRO A 23 3.88 -13.65 -10.57
C PRO A 23 2.78 -12.97 -11.38
N GLY A 24 3.14 -12.54 -12.60
CA GLY A 24 2.20 -11.89 -13.54
C GLY A 24 1.84 -10.44 -13.18
N LEU A 25 2.57 -9.79 -12.27
CA LEU A 25 2.37 -8.38 -11.91
C LEU A 25 3.55 -7.47 -12.27
N ALA A 26 4.68 -8.00 -12.70
CA ALA A 26 5.80 -7.21 -13.22
C ALA A 26 5.35 -6.31 -14.39
N GLY A 27 5.60 -5.00 -14.28
CA GLY A 27 5.22 -4.00 -15.28
C GLY A 27 3.72 -3.70 -15.36
N GLN A 28 2.89 -4.29 -14.49
CA GLN A 28 1.47 -3.97 -14.41
C GLN A 28 1.29 -2.69 -13.60
N VAL A 29 0.67 -1.67 -14.21
CA VAL A 29 0.21 -0.50 -13.47
C VAL A 29 -0.94 -0.95 -12.56
N THR A 30 -0.95 -0.56 -11.29
CA THR A 30 -1.99 -0.88 -10.28
C THR A 30 -2.51 0.38 -9.59
N ASP A 31 -3.47 0.26 -8.68
CA ASP A 31 -3.96 1.39 -7.88
C ASP A 31 -2.85 2.06 -7.05
N VAL A 32 -1.82 1.30 -6.65
CA VAL A 32 -0.62 1.85 -5.98
C VAL A 32 0.13 2.82 -6.90
N HIS A 33 0.17 2.55 -8.20
CA HIS A 33 0.85 3.41 -9.17
C HIS A 33 0.05 4.69 -9.45
N LEU A 34 -1.28 4.57 -9.49
CA LEU A 34 -2.17 5.67 -9.88
C LEU A 34 -2.57 6.57 -8.71
N GLY A 35 -2.94 5.96 -7.59
CA GLY A 35 -3.51 6.64 -6.43
C GLY A 35 -2.51 6.89 -5.31
N GLY A 36 -1.39 6.15 -5.31
CA GLY A 36 -0.35 6.22 -4.31
C GLY A 36 -0.84 5.83 -2.92
N VAL A 37 -0.09 6.24 -1.91
CA VAL A 37 -0.43 6.07 -0.50
C VAL A 37 -1.06 7.35 0.01
N ARG A 38 -2.18 7.22 0.73
CA ARG A 38 -2.88 8.34 1.36
C ARG A 38 -3.05 8.11 2.84
N TRP A 39 -2.95 9.18 3.59
CA TRP A 39 -3.29 9.18 5.01
C TRP A 39 -4.74 8.71 5.22
N THR A 40 -4.95 7.92 6.26
CA THR A 40 -6.27 7.52 6.71
C THR A 40 -6.28 7.38 8.22
N ASP A 41 -7.39 7.76 8.85
CA ASP A 41 -7.62 7.44 10.26
C ASP A 41 -8.17 6.01 10.35
N GLY A 42 -7.28 5.04 10.58
CA GLY A 42 -7.66 3.66 10.79
C GLY A 42 -8.34 3.38 12.14
N GLY A 43 -8.45 4.40 13.01
CA GLY A 43 -8.88 4.24 14.39
C GLY A 43 -7.80 3.61 15.29
N GLU A 44 -8.17 3.31 16.54
CA GLU A 44 -7.24 2.78 17.54
C GLU A 44 -6.62 1.45 17.08
N GLY A 45 -5.30 1.47 16.84
CA GLY A 45 -4.54 0.30 16.36
C GLY A 45 -4.72 -0.01 14.87
N GLY A 46 -5.46 0.81 14.12
CA GLY A 46 -5.61 0.69 12.67
C GLY A 46 -4.40 1.21 11.89
N PRO A 47 -4.36 0.98 10.56
CA PRO A 47 -3.32 1.55 9.71
C PRO A 47 -3.51 3.07 9.59
N THR A 48 -2.40 3.80 9.58
CA THR A 48 -2.34 5.27 9.40
C THR A 48 -2.45 5.70 7.93
N TRP A 49 -2.57 4.74 7.01
CA TRP A 49 -2.64 4.99 5.59
C TRP A 49 -3.36 3.89 4.82
N THR A 50 -3.79 4.22 3.61
CA THR A 50 -4.44 3.31 2.66
C THR A 50 -4.01 3.60 1.23
N VAL A 51 -4.34 2.68 0.32
CA VAL A 51 -4.24 2.89 -1.14
C VAL A 51 -5.67 3.00 -1.66
N PRO A 52 -6.06 4.13 -2.28
CA PRO A 52 -7.41 4.28 -2.81
C PRO A 52 -7.62 3.33 -4.00
N ILE A 53 -8.78 2.68 -4.04
CA ILE A 53 -9.20 1.87 -5.18
C ILE A 53 -9.66 2.82 -6.28
N LEU A 54 -8.91 2.91 -7.37
CA LEU A 54 -9.22 3.79 -8.50
C LEU A 54 -9.74 3.02 -9.72
N ARG A 55 -9.43 1.73 -9.80
CA ARG A 55 -9.96 0.82 -10.83
C ARG A 55 -11.17 0.05 -10.33
N ASP A 56 -11.80 -0.65 -11.27
CA ASP A 56 -12.96 -1.48 -10.98
C ASP A 56 -12.69 -2.47 -9.84
N ARG A 57 -13.61 -2.54 -8.87
CA ARG A 57 -13.45 -3.38 -7.68
C ARG A 57 -13.39 -4.87 -8.03
N ASP A 58 -13.95 -5.26 -9.16
CA ASP A 58 -13.89 -6.64 -9.65
C ASP A 58 -12.48 -7.03 -10.14
N GLN A 59 -11.58 -6.07 -10.31
CA GLN A 59 -10.15 -6.29 -10.59
C GLN A 59 -9.29 -6.30 -9.32
N HIS A 60 -9.90 -6.24 -8.13
CA HIS A 60 -9.19 -6.23 -6.86
C HIS A 60 -8.58 -7.60 -6.58
N ARG A 61 -7.28 -7.75 -6.87
CA ARG A 61 -6.58 -9.01 -6.65
C ARG A 61 -6.21 -9.19 -5.16
N PRO A 62 -6.45 -10.38 -4.57
CA PRO A 62 -6.22 -10.64 -3.15
C PRO A 62 -4.72 -10.64 -2.77
N ASP A 63 -3.83 -10.89 -3.71
CA ASP A 63 -2.38 -10.84 -3.50
C ASP A 63 -1.87 -9.40 -3.31
N ILE A 64 -2.35 -8.45 -4.10
CA ILE A 64 -2.06 -7.02 -3.91
C ILE A 64 -2.59 -6.54 -2.56
N ALA A 65 -3.82 -6.92 -2.19
CA ALA A 65 -4.40 -6.59 -0.89
C ALA A 65 -3.54 -7.15 0.27
N ARG A 66 -2.99 -8.35 0.10
CA ARG A 66 -2.09 -8.97 1.09
C ARG A 66 -0.79 -8.18 1.23
N VAL A 67 -0.18 -7.74 0.13
CA VAL A 67 1.04 -6.91 0.15
C VAL A 67 0.80 -5.61 0.91
N ILE A 68 -0.32 -4.92 0.62
CA ILE A 68 -0.70 -3.68 1.31
C ILE A 68 -0.85 -3.93 2.81
N LYS A 69 -1.58 -4.99 3.19
CA LYS A 69 -1.80 -5.34 4.60
C LYS A 69 -0.49 -5.66 5.34
N GLN A 70 0.44 -6.36 4.69
CA GLN A 70 1.75 -6.64 5.27
C GLN A 70 2.54 -5.35 5.49
N ALA A 71 2.58 -4.47 4.50
CA ALA A 71 3.23 -3.17 4.62
C ALA A 71 2.61 -2.32 5.75
N GLN A 72 1.28 -2.34 5.92
CA GLN A 72 0.59 -1.64 7.01
C GLN A 72 0.93 -2.19 8.41
N MET A 73 1.35 -3.45 8.52
CA MET A 73 1.84 -4.04 9.77
C MET A 73 3.30 -3.66 10.06
N GLU A 74 4.07 -3.35 9.03
CA GLU A 74 5.50 -3.01 9.13
C GLU A 74 5.74 -1.50 9.26
N PHE A 75 4.88 -0.69 8.64
CA PHE A 75 5.10 0.74 8.49
C PHE A 75 3.88 1.58 8.84
N ASP A 76 4.16 2.69 9.52
CA ASP A 76 3.23 3.82 9.61
C ASP A 76 3.62 4.90 8.60
N LEU A 77 2.64 5.69 8.18
CA LEU A 77 2.85 6.84 7.32
C LEU A 77 3.41 7.99 8.14
N ASP A 78 4.46 8.62 7.62
CA ASP A 78 5.03 9.82 8.19
C ASP A 78 4.05 10.98 8.07
N GLU A 79 3.86 11.70 9.18
CA GLU A 79 3.19 12.99 9.20
C GLU A 79 4.19 14.03 8.68
N ASP A 80 4.44 14.04 7.37
CA ASP A 80 5.12 15.17 6.71
C ASP A 80 4.29 16.46 6.86
#